data_AF-A0A530Y7U0-F1
#
_entry.id   AF-A0A530Y7U0-F1
#
_cell.length_a   1.000
_cell.length_b   1.000
_cell.length_c   1.000
_cell.angle_alpha   90.00
_cell.angle_beta   90.00
_cell.angle_gamma   90.00
#
_symmetry.space_group_name_H-M   'P 1'
#
loop_
_entity.id
_entity.type
_entity.pdbx_description
1 polymer ?
#
loop_
_entity_poly.entity_id
_entity_poly.type
_entity_poly.pdbx_seq_one_letter_code
_entity_poly.pdbx_strand_id
1 'polypeptide(L)'
;TQGAHNIHWRRNLAVCFAGSFSTLVAMTLLLPFLPLYVEQLGAEGHAAVVQWSGIAYGATFFAAALVAPLWGRLGDRYGRKLMLVRASFGMAVCMSLTGMVETVWQLVLLRLLIGFAGGYSSGSTILVAMQTPKERSGWALGVLSAGITGGALVGPLLGGALPPLIGIRATFLVAGGVIFLAFLATTFLIKENPRPATDKSATTEKPKGGWSQITDKRPIVAMLVT
;
A
#
# COMPACT_ATOMS: atom_id res chain seq x y z
N THR A 1 4.07 -22.63 -24.40
CA THR A 1 5.02 -21.54 -24.68
C THR A 1 5.69 -21.11 -23.39
N GLN A 2 6.93 -21.56 -23.18
CA GLN A 2 7.73 -21.30 -21.98
C GLN A 2 8.13 -19.81 -21.96
N GLY A 3 7.37 -19.00 -21.23
CA GLY A 3 7.60 -17.57 -21.09
C GLY A 3 8.89 -17.31 -20.31
N ALA A 4 9.76 -16.46 -20.86
CA ALA A 4 11.03 -16.04 -20.28
C ALA A 4 10.90 -15.72 -18.78
N HIS A 5 11.31 -16.66 -17.91
CA HIS A 5 11.37 -16.40 -16.48
C HIS A 5 12.41 -15.31 -16.23
N ASN A 6 11.97 -14.26 -15.57
CA ASN A 6 12.78 -13.08 -15.32
C ASN A 6 13.96 -13.51 -14.42
N ILE A 7 15.19 -13.55 -14.95
CA ILE A 7 16.42 -13.95 -14.22
C ILE A 7 16.58 -13.15 -12.91
N HIS A 8 15.93 -11.99 -12.81
CA HIS A 8 15.97 -11.08 -11.69
C HIS A 8 14.81 -11.19 -10.68
N TRP A 9 13.94 -12.20 -10.75
CA TRP A 9 12.76 -12.32 -9.88
C TRP A 9 13.11 -12.32 -8.38
N ARG A 10 14.25 -12.92 -7.97
CA ARG A 10 14.72 -12.89 -6.58
C ARG A 10 15.10 -11.49 -6.10
N ARG A 11 15.73 -10.69 -6.98
CA ARG A 11 16.08 -9.29 -6.67
C ARG A 11 14.81 -8.45 -6.55
N ASN A 12 13.88 -8.62 -7.48
CA ASN A 12 12.61 -7.90 -7.45
C ASN A 12 11.79 -8.27 -6.21
N LEU A 13 11.78 -9.56 -5.81
CA LEU A 13 11.19 -10.00 -4.54
C LEU A 13 11.82 -9.32 -3.33
N ALA A 14 13.16 -9.27 -3.23
CA ALA A 14 13.85 -8.63 -2.11
C ALA A 14 13.52 -7.13 -2.01
N VAL A 15 13.46 -6.43 -3.15
CA VAL A 15 13.11 -4.99 -3.18
C VAL A 15 11.63 -4.77 -2.84
N CYS A 16 10.73 -5.60 -3.36
CA CYS A 16 9.31 -5.58 -3.01
C CYS A 16 9.09 -5.86 -1.52
N PHE A 17 9.82 -6.83 -0.96
CA PHE A 17 9.81 -7.16 0.46
C PHE A 17 10.25 -5.96 1.30
N ALA A 18 11.44 -5.41 1.03
CA ALA A 18 11.98 -4.27 1.77
C ALA A 18 11.04 -3.07 1.67
N GLY A 19 10.57 -2.72 0.48
CA GLY A 19 9.67 -1.58 0.32
C GLY A 19 8.30 -1.79 0.95
N SER A 20 7.73 -3.01 0.90
CA SER A 20 6.44 -3.30 1.54
C SER A 20 6.58 -3.29 3.06
N PHE A 21 7.68 -3.83 3.58
CA PHE A 21 8.01 -3.78 5.00
C PHE A 21 8.15 -2.34 5.47
N SER A 22 9.01 -1.53 4.83
CA SER A 22 9.25 -0.13 5.19
C SER A 22 7.98 0.73 5.11
N THR A 23 7.18 0.56 4.05
CA THR A 23 5.93 1.31 3.91
C THR A 23 4.95 0.93 5.00
N LEU A 24 4.82 -0.36 5.33
CA LEU A 24 3.88 -0.77 6.37
C LEU A 24 4.33 -0.38 7.77
N VAL A 25 5.62 -0.49 8.09
CA VAL A 25 6.21 0.04 9.34
C VAL A 25 5.83 1.50 9.50
N ALA A 26 6.08 2.32 8.48
CA ALA A 26 5.81 3.75 8.55
C ALA A 26 4.31 4.05 8.69
N MET A 27 3.44 3.25 8.05
CA MET A 27 2.01 3.44 8.11
C MET A 27 1.43 3.12 9.51
N THR A 28 1.90 2.04 10.14
CA THR A 28 1.42 1.58 11.45
C THR A 28 2.16 2.23 12.63
N LEU A 29 3.33 2.82 12.39
CA LEU A 29 4.16 3.48 13.41
C LEU A 29 3.42 4.57 14.18
N LEU A 30 2.51 5.31 13.55
CA LEU A 30 1.84 6.41 14.24
C LEU A 30 0.76 5.96 15.24
N LEU A 31 0.26 4.73 15.16
CA LEU A 31 -0.81 4.22 16.03
C LEU A 31 -0.62 4.52 17.54
N PRO A 32 0.51 4.16 18.18
CA PRO A 32 0.68 4.31 19.62
C PRO A 32 0.78 5.76 20.10
N PHE A 33 1.17 6.70 19.25
CA PHE A 33 1.41 8.09 19.65
C PHE A 33 0.56 9.11 18.88
N LEU A 34 -0.39 8.65 18.06
CA LEU A 34 -1.33 9.53 17.35
C LEU A 34 -2.07 10.49 18.28
N PRO A 35 -2.64 10.04 19.42
CA PRO A 35 -3.36 10.94 20.32
C PRO A 35 -2.43 12.04 20.88
N LEU A 36 -1.22 11.65 21.26
CA LEU A 36 -0.19 12.58 21.74
C LEU A 36 0.21 13.59 20.66
N TYR A 37 0.31 13.14 19.40
CA TYR A 37 0.63 14.05 18.30
C TYR A 37 -0.50 15.04 18.02
N VAL A 38 -1.76 14.57 18.07
CA VAL A 38 -2.95 15.41 17.92
C VAL A 38 -3.05 16.45 19.04
N GLU A 39 -2.72 16.06 20.27
CA GLU A 39 -2.64 16.97 21.42
C GLU A 39 -1.56 18.05 21.22
N GLN A 40 -0.37 17.68 20.75
CA GLN A 40 0.70 18.63 20.41
C GLN A 40 0.32 19.63 19.30
N LEU A 41 -0.65 19.29 18.45
CA LEU A 41 -1.15 20.15 17.37
C LEU A 41 -2.30 21.06 17.82
N GLY A 42 -2.60 21.11 19.13
CA GLY A 42 -3.56 22.05 19.72
C GLY A 42 -4.98 21.50 19.89
N ALA A 43 -5.17 20.17 19.83
CA ALA A 43 -6.45 19.57 20.21
C ALA A 43 -6.59 19.57 21.74
N GLU A 44 -7.37 20.52 22.27
CA GLU A 44 -7.64 20.61 23.70
C GLU A 44 -8.82 19.72 24.12
N GLY A 45 -8.61 18.91 25.16
CA GLY A 45 -9.63 18.05 25.75
C GLY A 45 -9.65 16.62 25.21
N HIS A 46 -9.88 15.66 26.12
CA HIS A 46 -9.84 14.22 25.82
C HIS A 46 -10.78 13.83 24.67
N ALA A 47 -12.00 14.39 24.63
CA ALA A 47 -12.97 14.11 23.59
C ALA A 47 -12.49 14.56 22.20
N ALA A 48 -11.88 15.75 22.10
CA ALA A 48 -11.36 16.27 20.85
C ALA A 48 -10.18 15.42 20.33
N VAL A 49 -9.24 15.06 21.21
CA VAL A 49 -8.11 14.19 20.85
C VAL A 49 -8.58 12.85 20.29
N VAL A 50 -9.57 12.21 20.93
CA VAL A 50 -10.12 10.93 20.46
C VAL A 50 -10.83 11.10 19.10
N GLN A 51 -11.66 12.13 18.94
CA GLN A 51 -12.34 12.41 17.67
C GLN A 51 -11.36 12.65 16.53
N TRP A 52 -10.39 13.54 16.74
CA TRP A 52 -9.38 13.88 15.74
C TRP A 52 -8.47 12.72 15.38
N SER A 53 -8.08 11.91 16.37
CA SER A 53 -7.30 10.68 16.14
C SER A 53 -8.11 9.68 15.30
N GLY A 54 -9.39 9.50 15.62
CA GLY A 54 -10.31 8.65 14.87
C GLY A 54 -10.51 9.14 13.43
N ILE A 55 -10.73 10.44 13.23
CA ILE A 55 -10.87 11.07 11.92
C ILE A 55 -9.57 10.90 11.11
N ALA A 56 -8.41 11.20 11.67
CA ALA A 56 -7.12 11.06 10.97
C ALA A 56 -6.84 9.61 10.56
N TYR A 57 -7.13 8.66 11.44
CA TYR A 57 -6.95 7.24 11.12
C TYR A 57 -7.96 6.76 10.08
N GLY A 58 -9.25 7.07 10.28
CA GLY A 58 -10.33 6.72 9.37
C GLY A 58 -10.17 7.34 7.98
N ALA A 59 -9.70 8.58 7.90
CA ALA A 59 -9.40 9.26 6.63
C ALA A 59 -8.41 8.47 5.78
N THR A 60 -7.40 7.86 6.40
CA THR A 60 -6.40 7.07 5.69
C THR A 60 -7.03 5.84 5.02
N PHE A 61 -7.87 5.10 5.75
CA PHE A 61 -8.56 3.91 5.21
C PHE A 61 -9.67 4.28 4.24
N PHE A 62 -10.39 5.37 4.48
CA PHE A 62 -11.40 5.88 3.56
C PHE A 62 -10.79 6.23 2.20
N ALA A 63 -9.68 6.96 2.19
CA ALA A 63 -8.94 7.27 0.97
C ALA A 63 -8.40 6.00 0.31
N ALA A 64 -7.78 5.08 1.09
CA ALA A 64 -7.30 3.81 0.55
C ALA A 64 -8.43 2.99 -0.11
N ALA A 65 -9.61 2.93 0.50
CA ALA A 65 -10.77 2.21 -0.04
C ALA A 65 -11.26 2.84 -1.35
N LEU A 66 -11.33 4.16 -1.42
CA LEU A 66 -11.75 4.88 -2.63
C LEU A 66 -10.79 4.66 -3.81
N VAL A 67 -9.49 4.54 -3.52
CA VAL A 67 -8.43 4.52 -4.54
C VAL A 67 -7.98 3.09 -4.87
N ALA A 68 -8.31 2.10 -4.04
CA ALA A 68 -8.03 0.69 -4.29
C ALA A 68 -8.36 0.22 -5.73
N PRO A 69 -9.57 0.46 -6.29
CA PRO A 69 -9.86 0.08 -7.68
C PRO A 69 -9.06 0.88 -8.70
N LEU A 70 -8.76 2.15 -8.41
CA LEU A 70 -7.97 3.00 -9.29
C LEU A 70 -6.53 2.48 -9.38
N TRP A 71 -5.91 2.13 -8.26
CA TRP A 71 -4.55 1.58 -8.23
C TRP A 71 -4.42 0.26 -8.99
N GLY A 72 -5.41 -0.63 -8.89
CA GLY A 72 -5.45 -1.86 -9.68
C GLY A 72 -5.42 -1.57 -11.19
N ARG A 73 -6.29 -0.68 -11.67
CA ARG A 73 -6.34 -0.28 -13.09
C ARG A 73 -5.10 0.48 -13.54
N LEU A 74 -4.53 1.31 -12.67
CA LEU A 74 -3.36 2.13 -12.97
C LEU A 74 -2.10 1.27 -13.10
N GLY A 75 -1.92 0.32 -12.18
CA GLY A 75 -0.91 -0.73 -12.31
C GLY A 75 -1.10 -1.48 -13.61
N ASP A 76 -2.33 -1.87 -13.92
CA ASP A 76 -2.69 -2.57 -15.15
C ASP A 76 -2.28 -1.86 -16.43
N ARG A 77 -2.48 -0.55 -16.48
CA ARG A 77 -2.26 0.28 -17.67
C ARG A 77 -0.83 0.80 -17.83
N TYR A 78 -0.18 1.24 -16.75
CA TYR A 78 1.10 1.99 -16.83
C TYR A 78 2.35 1.17 -16.47
N GLY A 79 2.18 -0.09 -16.09
CA GLY A 79 3.27 -0.93 -15.61
C GLY A 79 3.44 -0.83 -14.10
N ARG A 80 3.89 -1.93 -13.48
CA ARG A 80 3.79 -2.11 -12.02
C ARG A 80 4.98 -1.43 -11.34
N LYS A 81 6.16 -1.43 -11.96
CA LYS A 81 7.32 -0.67 -11.47
C LYS A 81 6.98 0.80 -11.30
N LEU A 82 6.41 1.43 -12.35
CA LEU A 82 6.08 2.86 -12.29
C LEU A 82 5.02 3.16 -11.21
N MET A 83 4.10 2.22 -10.98
CA MET A 83 3.13 2.30 -9.89
C MET A 83 3.80 2.24 -8.51
N LEU A 84 4.70 1.28 -8.27
CA LEU A 84 5.44 1.17 -6.99
C LEU A 84 6.30 2.40 -6.72
N VAL A 85 6.96 2.93 -7.76
CA VAL A 85 7.79 4.14 -7.67
C VAL A 85 6.94 5.36 -7.27
N ARG A 86 5.77 5.55 -7.90
CA ARG A 86 4.85 6.65 -7.56
C ARG A 86 4.27 6.52 -6.15
N ALA A 87 3.86 5.31 -5.76
CA ALA A 87 3.31 5.04 -4.44
C ALA A 87 4.34 5.30 -3.34
N SER A 88 5.56 4.75 -3.48
CA SER A 88 6.64 4.94 -2.50
C SER A 88 7.10 6.40 -2.41
N PHE A 89 7.19 7.11 -3.54
CA PHE A 89 7.51 8.54 -3.54
C PHE A 89 6.44 9.37 -2.82
N GLY A 90 5.16 9.19 -3.19
CA GLY A 90 4.05 9.91 -2.55
C GLY A 90 4.01 9.66 -1.05
N MET A 91 4.24 8.41 -0.64
CA MET A 91 4.27 8.02 0.77
C MET A 91 5.48 8.59 1.52
N ALA A 92 6.66 8.62 0.91
CA ALA A 92 7.85 9.26 1.50
C ALA A 92 7.65 10.76 1.72
N VAL A 93 7.11 11.46 0.72
CA VAL A 93 6.83 12.90 0.80
C VAL A 93 5.78 13.18 1.87
N CYS A 94 4.64 12.48 1.82
CA CYS A 94 3.57 12.73 2.79
C CYS A 94 3.99 12.38 4.22
N MET A 95 4.79 11.31 4.41
CA MET A 95 5.29 10.95 5.74
C MET A 95 6.27 12.00 6.27
N SER A 96 7.16 12.52 5.42
CA SER A 96 8.10 13.58 5.80
C SER A 96 7.35 14.87 6.15
N LEU A 97 6.37 15.28 5.33
CA LEU A 97 5.51 16.43 5.61
C LEU A 97 4.67 16.24 6.88
N THR A 98 4.32 15.00 7.22
CA THR A 98 3.57 14.72 8.45
C THR A 98 4.38 15.07 9.69
N GLY A 99 5.72 15.01 9.64
CA GLY A 99 6.57 15.50 10.73
C GLY A 99 6.64 17.02 10.85
N MET A 100 6.15 17.77 9.86
CA MET A 100 6.26 19.23 9.77
C MET A 100 4.91 19.94 9.95
N VAL A 101 3.84 19.20 10.26
CA VAL A 101 2.52 19.83 10.45
C VAL A 101 2.45 20.62 11.76
N GLU A 102 1.62 21.66 11.71
CA GLU A 102 1.37 22.55 12.84
C GLU A 102 -0.08 22.48 13.32
N THR A 103 -0.99 21.98 12.48
CA THR A 103 -2.41 21.85 12.83
C THR A 103 -2.96 20.45 12.58
N VAL A 104 -3.96 20.06 13.36
CA VAL A 104 -4.64 18.76 13.23
C VAL A 104 -5.27 18.57 11.85
N TRP A 105 -5.79 19.64 11.25
CA TRP A 105 -6.36 19.61 9.90
C TRP A 105 -5.32 19.24 8.82
N GLN A 106 -4.09 19.76 8.93
CA GLN A 106 -3.00 19.39 8.04
C GLN A 106 -2.64 17.90 8.21
N LEU A 107 -2.65 17.40 9.44
CA LEU A 107 -2.45 15.97 9.71
C LEU A 107 -3.50 15.13 8.98
N VAL A 108 -4.79 15.45 9.14
CA VAL A 108 -5.89 14.72 8.46
C VAL A 108 -5.75 14.78 6.94
N LEU A 109 -5.40 15.93 6.38
CA LEU A 109 -5.18 16.07 4.94
C LEU A 109 -4.02 15.19 4.46
N LEU A 110 -2.88 15.20 5.16
CA LEU A 110 -1.76 14.31 4.84
C LEU A 110 -2.13 12.84 5.01
N ARG A 111 -3.00 12.50 5.96
CA ARG A 111 -3.54 11.14 6.12
C ARG A 111 -4.38 10.70 4.93
N LEU A 112 -5.23 11.57 4.41
CA LEU A 112 -5.91 11.31 3.16
C LEU A 112 -4.89 11.05 2.05
N LEU A 113 -3.89 11.92 1.89
CA LEU A 113 -2.86 11.79 0.85
C LEU A 113 -2.02 10.51 0.99
N ILE A 114 -1.70 10.08 2.21
CA ILE A 114 -1.05 8.78 2.46
C ILE A 114 -1.96 7.64 2.03
N GLY A 115 -3.27 7.70 2.32
CA GLY A 115 -4.25 6.73 1.84
C GLY A 115 -4.35 6.71 0.31
N PHE A 116 -4.29 7.88 -0.34
CA PHE A 116 -4.22 8.00 -1.80
C PHE A 116 -2.93 7.40 -2.36
N ALA A 117 -1.78 7.57 -1.69
CA ALA A 117 -0.51 6.94 -2.05
C ALA A 117 -0.43 5.45 -1.66
N GLY A 118 -1.42 4.96 -0.91
CA GLY A 118 -1.54 3.60 -0.40
C GLY A 118 -1.83 2.61 -1.52
N GLY A 119 -0.78 2.08 -2.15
CA GLY A 119 -0.90 1.03 -3.17
C GLY A 119 0.35 0.15 -3.30
N TYR A 120 1.39 0.42 -2.52
CA TYR A 120 2.69 -0.21 -2.68
C TYR A 120 2.66 -1.72 -2.40
N SER A 121 2.04 -2.15 -1.30
CA SER A 121 1.97 -3.56 -0.90
C SER A 121 1.17 -4.39 -1.89
N SER A 122 -0.02 -3.92 -2.29
CA SER A 122 -0.86 -4.58 -3.32
C SER A 122 -0.11 -4.69 -4.67
N GLY A 123 0.50 -3.61 -5.13
CA GLY A 123 1.30 -3.62 -6.35
C GLY A 123 2.49 -4.58 -6.29
N SER A 124 3.17 -4.62 -5.14
CA SER A 124 4.30 -5.52 -4.90
C SER A 124 3.88 -6.99 -4.97
N THR A 125 2.73 -7.34 -4.38
CA THR A 125 2.17 -8.69 -4.42
C THR A 125 1.87 -9.12 -5.85
N ILE A 126 1.24 -8.26 -6.64
CA ILE A 126 0.95 -8.54 -8.05
C ILE A 126 2.25 -8.68 -8.86
N LEU A 127 3.22 -7.78 -8.66
CA LEU A 127 4.50 -7.81 -9.37
C LEU A 127 5.26 -9.11 -9.09
N VAL A 128 5.33 -9.52 -7.82
CA VAL A 128 5.98 -10.77 -7.41
C VAL A 128 5.23 -11.98 -7.96
N ALA A 129 3.90 -12.00 -7.90
CA ALA A 129 3.09 -13.08 -8.45
C ALA A 129 3.33 -13.28 -9.96
N MET A 130 3.46 -12.18 -10.71
CA MET A 130 3.65 -12.20 -12.17
C MET A 130 5.06 -12.60 -12.60
N GLN A 131 6.08 -12.33 -11.79
CA GLN A 131 7.48 -12.54 -12.16
C GLN A 131 8.08 -13.84 -11.62
N THR A 132 7.46 -14.43 -10.60
CA THR A 132 7.97 -15.64 -9.96
C THR A 132 7.56 -16.90 -10.75
N PRO A 133 8.45 -17.89 -10.92
CA PRO A 133 8.08 -19.20 -11.47
C PRO A 133 6.92 -19.84 -10.69
N LYS A 134 6.03 -20.56 -11.40
CA LYS A 134 4.80 -21.12 -10.79
C LYS A 134 5.11 -22.00 -9.59
N GLU A 135 6.21 -22.75 -9.66
CA GLU A 135 6.69 -23.69 -8.65
C GLU A 135 7.15 -22.99 -7.36
N ARG A 136 7.52 -21.71 -7.43
CA ARG A 136 8.01 -20.91 -6.29
C ARG A 136 7.11 -19.73 -5.93
N SER A 137 5.99 -19.55 -6.63
CA SER A 137 5.08 -18.43 -6.44
C SER A 137 4.52 -18.37 -5.01
N GLY A 138 4.11 -19.52 -4.45
CA GLY A 138 3.66 -19.63 -3.06
C GLY A 138 4.74 -19.23 -2.04
N TRP A 139 5.99 -19.67 -2.24
CA TRP A 139 7.11 -19.29 -1.38
C TRP A 139 7.40 -17.78 -1.46
N ALA A 140 7.45 -17.21 -2.67
CA ALA A 140 7.74 -15.78 -2.85
C ALA A 140 6.64 -14.89 -2.27
N LEU A 141 5.36 -15.24 -2.49
CA LEU A 141 4.24 -14.54 -1.90
C LEU A 141 4.20 -14.71 -0.38
N GLY A 142 4.54 -15.89 0.14
CA GLY A 142 4.70 -16.12 1.57
C GLY A 142 5.77 -15.23 2.19
N VAL A 143 6.94 -15.13 1.58
CA VAL A 143 8.02 -14.23 2.01
C VAL A 143 7.56 -12.77 1.99
N LEU A 144 6.90 -12.34 0.92
CA LEU A 144 6.38 -10.97 0.83
C LEU A 144 5.33 -10.68 1.91
N SER A 145 4.38 -11.59 2.11
CA SER A 145 3.36 -11.48 3.17
C SER A 145 3.98 -11.47 4.56
N ALA A 146 5.03 -12.25 4.81
CA ALA A 146 5.79 -12.19 6.05
C ALA A 146 6.43 -10.81 6.26
N GLY A 147 6.93 -10.18 5.20
CA GLY A 147 7.44 -8.80 5.25
C GLY A 147 6.36 -7.77 5.53
N ILE A 148 5.19 -7.90 4.87
CA ILE A 148 4.03 -7.05 5.14
C ILE A 148 3.63 -7.20 6.62
N THR A 149 3.29 -8.39 7.08
CA THR A 149 2.89 -8.62 8.48
C THR A 149 3.98 -8.23 9.46
N GLY A 150 5.24 -8.53 9.16
CA GLY A 150 6.38 -8.12 9.98
C GLY A 150 6.49 -6.60 10.11
N GLY A 151 6.27 -5.87 9.03
CA GLY A 151 6.24 -4.40 9.07
C GLY A 151 5.07 -3.87 9.89
N ALA A 152 3.89 -4.50 9.79
CA ALA A 152 2.72 -4.13 10.60
C ALA A 152 3.00 -4.27 12.10
N LEU A 153 3.76 -5.29 12.50
CA LEU A 153 4.13 -5.56 13.89
C LEU A 153 5.25 -4.64 14.38
N VAL A 154 6.28 -4.44 13.56
CA VAL A 154 7.44 -3.61 13.92
C VAL A 154 7.07 -2.13 13.99
N GLY A 155 6.12 -1.66 13.18
CA GLY A 155 5.68 -0.26 13.18
C GLY A 155 5.28 0.27 14.56
N PRO A 156 4.26 -0.30 15.23
CA PRO A 156 3.84 0.16 16.55
C PRO A 156 4.94 0.02 17.63
N LEU A 157 5.81 -0.99 17.52
CA LEU A 157 6.95 -1.12 18.43
C LEU A 157 7.92 0.06 18.30
N LEU A 158 8.30 0.40 17.07
CA LEU A 158 9.13 1.58 16.79
C LEU A 158 8.39 2.88 17.12
N GLY A 159 7.08 2.92 16.88
CA GLY A 159 6.23 4.05 17.21
C GLY A 159 6.13 4.33 18.71
N GLY A 160 6.14 3.31 19.56
CA GLY A 160 6.18 3.51 21.00
C GLY A 160 7.57 3.94 21.51
N ALA A 161 8.64 3.41 20.89
CA ALA A 161 10.00 3.57 21.40
C ALA A 161 10.74 4.82 20.87
N LEU A 162 10.52 5.23 19.62
CA LEU A 162 11.27 6.33 18.99
C LEU A 162 10.87 7.73 19.46
N PRO A 163 9.57 8.09 19.59
CA PRO A 163 9.18 9.44 19.94
C PRO A 163 9.76 9.97 21.26
N PRO A 164 9.89 9.17 22.34
CA PRO A 164 10.56 9.62 23.56
C PRO A 164 12.06 9.93 23.38
N LEU A 165 12.73 9.31 22.41
CA LEU A 165 14.18 9.41 22.22
C LEU A 165 14.56 10.56 21.27
N ILE A 166 13.85 10.69 20.16
CA ILE A 166 14.18 11.64 19.07
C ILE A 166 13.07 12.67 18.82
N GLY A 167 11.93 12.55 19.50
CA GLY A 167 10.75 13.38 19.27
C GLY A 167 9.82 12.84 18.18
N ILE A 168 8.54 13.22 18.26
CA ILE A 168 7.50 12.79 17.31
C ILE A 168 7.82 13.25 15.88
N ARG A 169 8.18 14.53 15.71
CA ARG A 169 8.49 15.12 14.40
C ARG A 169 9.66 14.43 13.71
N ALA A 170 10.75 14.18 14.44
CA ALA A 170 11.92 13.48 13.90
C ALA A 170 11.61 12.02 13.56
N THR A 171 10.75 11.35 14.34
CA THR A 171 10.31 9.98 14.06
C THR A 171 9.63 9.88 12.69
N PHE A 172 8.80 10.86 12.32
CA PHE A 172 8.21 10.94 10.98
C PHE A 172 9.21 11.21 9.87
N LEU A 173 10.17 12.11 10.11
CA LEU A 173 11.23 12.39 9.14
C LEU A 173 12.12 11.17 8.88
N VAL A 174 12.47 10.43 9.93
CA VAL A 174 13.22 9.16 9.82
C VAL A 174 12.40 8.14 9.04
N ALA A 175 11.11 7.97 9.37
CA ALA A 175 10.23 7.06 8.63
C ALA A 175 10.11 7.45 7.14
N GLY A 176 9.96 8.75 6.85
CA GLY A 176 9.96 9.29 5.49
C GLY A 176 11.28 9.00 4.75
N GLY A 177 12.42 9.17 5.42
CA GLY A 177 13.74 8.84 4.88
C GLY A 177 13.91 7.35 4.58
N VAL A 178 13.43 6.46 5.44
CA VAL A 178 13.44 5.01 5.20
C VAL A 178 12.58 4.63 3.99
N ILE A 179 11.39 5.22 3.85
CA ILE A 179 10.55 5.01 2.65
C ILE A 179 11.23 5.60 1.42
N PHE A 180 11.92 6.73 1.53
CA PHE A 180 12.67 7.33 0.42
C PHE A 180 13.80 6.42 -0.06
N LEU A 181 14.52 5.77 0.86
CA LEU A 181 15.51 4.74 0.49
C LEU A 181 14.85 3.55 -0.23
N ALA A 182 13.68 3.12 0.24
CA ALA A 182 12.91 2.09 -0.46
C ALA A 182 12.47 2.56 -1.87
N PHE A 183 12.08 3.82 -2.03
CA PHE A 183 11.78 4.43 -3.32
C PHE A 183 12.99 4.42 -4.26
N LEU A 184 14.19 4.78 -3.78
CA LEU A 184 15.43 4.68 -4.55
C LEU A 184 15.72 3.23 -4.95
N ALA A 185 15.64 2.30 -4.00
CA ALA A 185 15.85 0.88 -4.28
C ALA A 185 14.86 0.37 -5.34
N THR A 186 13.58 0.72 -5.23
CA THR A 186 12.53 0.36 -6.19
C THR A 186 12.79 0.96 -7.57
N THR A 187 13.26 2.20 -7.62
CA THR A 187 13.53 2.90 -8.89
C THR A 187 14.72 2.30 -9.62
N PHE A 188 15.82 2.04 -8.93
CA PHE A 188 17.08 1.59 -9.53
C PHE A 188 17.20 0.06 -9.67
N LEU A 189 16.74 -0.72 -8.69
CA LEU A 189 16.97 -2.17 -8.65
C LEU A 189 15.85 -2.98 -9.31
N ILE A 190 14.61 -2.49 -9.32
CA ILE A 190 13.52 -3.21 -10.02
C ILE A 190 13.77 -3.08 -11.52
N LYS A 191 14.03 -4.21 -12.17
CA LYS A 191 13.99 -4.31 -13.63
C LYS A 191 12.71 -5.04 -14.01
N GLU A 192 11.83 -4.34 -14.70
CA GLU A 192 10.73 -4.96 -15.42
C GLU A 192 11.22 -5.23 -16.84
N ASN A 193 11.06 -6.47 -17.30
CA ASN A 193 11.02 -6.69 -18.74
C ASN A 193 9.72 -6.05 -19.25
N PRO A 194 9.76 -5.27 -20.33
CA PRO A 194 8.55 -4.70 -20.91
C PRO A 194 7.54 -5.82 -21.12
N ARG A 195 6.35 -5.67 -20.54
CA ARG A 195 5.24 -6.55 -20.87
C ARG A 195 5.00 -6.36 -22.37
N PRO A 196 4.92 -7.43 -23.20
CA PRO A 196 4.31 -7.29 -24.51
C PRO A 196 2.96 -6.64 -24.26
N ALA A 197 2.69 -5.50 -24.90
CA ALA A 197 1.39 -4.87 -24.81
C ALA A 197 0.37 -5.97 -25.05
N THR A 198 -0.46 -6.27 -24.05
CA THR A 198 -1.53 -7.25 -24.23
C THR A 198 -2.30 -6.74 -25.43
N ASP A 199 -2.22 -7.51 -26.51
CA ASP A 199 -2.73 -7.15 -27.80
C ASP A 199 -4.20 -6.77 -27.59
N LYS A 200 -4.52 -5.50 -27.82
CA LYS A 200 -5.91 -5.00 -27.80
C LYS A 200 -6.73 -5.60 -28.97
N SER A 201 -6.19 -6.59 -29.67
CA SER A 201 -6.74 -7.24 -30.87
C SER A 201 -7.32 -8.64 -30.62
N ALA A 202 -7.41 -9.12 -29.38
CA ALA A 202 -8.33 -10.21 -29.06
C ALA A 202 -9.76 -9.66 -28.95
N THR A 203 -10.34 -9.43 -30.13
CA THR A 203 -11.76 -9.40 -30.48
C THR A 203 -12.74 -9.23 -29.33
N THR A 204 -13.40 -8.07 -29.36
CA THR A 204 -14.64 -7.78 -28.67
C THR A 204 -15.76 -8.66 -29.22
N GLU A 205 -15.79 -9.95 -28.90
CA GLU A 205 -17.06 -10.69 -28.89
C GLU A 205 -17.65 -10.57 -27.49
N LYS A 206 -18.58 -9.61 -27.36
CA LYS A 206 -19.53 -9.59 -26.24
C LYS A 206 -20.20 -10.98 -26.19
N PRO A 207 -20.12 -11.73 -25.09
CA PRO A 207 -21.01 -12.86 -24.92
C PRO A 207 -22.43 -12.28 -24.77
N LYS A 208 -23.20 -12.32 -25.86
CA LYS A 208 -24.65 -12.16 -25.78
C LYS A 208 -25.18 -13.33 -24.93
N GLY A 209 -25.81 -13.01 -23.80
CA GLY A 209 -26.73 -13.93 -23.12
C GLY A 209 -26.20 -14.67 -21.89
N GLY A 210 -25.78 -13.95 -20.84
CA GLY A 210 -25.51 -14.56 -19.52
C GLY A 210 -26.75 -14.78 -18.64
N TRP A 211 -27.87 -14.10 -18.92
CA TRP A 211 -29.07 -14.11 -18.06
C TRP A 211 -30.21 -15.00 -18.59
N SER A 212 -30.13 -15.45 -19.84
CA SER A 212 -31.15 -16.29 -20.50
C SER A 212 -30.80 -17.78 -20.52
N GLN A 213 -29.60 -18.16 -20.09
CA GLN A 213 -29.17 -19.57 -19.98
C GLN A 213 -29.30 -20.14 -18.55
N ILE A 214 -29.71 -19.32 -17.59
CA ILE A 214 -29.94 -19.76 -16.21
C ILE A 214 -31.41 -20.17 -16.09
N THR A 215 -31.71 -21.42 -16.46
CA THR A 215 -33.08 -21.96 -16.46
C THR A 215 -33.66 -22.09 -15.04
N ASP A 216 -32.82 -22.16 -14.00
CA ASP A 216 -33.27 -22.22 -12.61
C ASP A 216 -32.66 -21.11 -11.75
N LYS A 217 -33.49 -20.12 -11.41
CA LYS A 217 -33.14 -18.97 -10.55
C LYS A 217 -33.26 -19.28 -9.05
N ARG A 218 -33.70 -20.49 -8.69
CA ARG A 218 -33.91 -20.96 -7.31
C ARG A 218 -32.63 -21.01 -6.43
N PRO A 219 -31.44 -21.41 -6.92
CA PRO A 219 -30.25 -21.50 -6.08
C PRO A 219 -29.68 -20.12 -5.70
N ILE A 220 -29.84 -19.11 -6.55
CA ILE A 220 -29.35 -17.75 -6.29
C ILE A 220 -30.19 -17.10 -5.17
N VAL A 221 -31.49 -17.37 -5.14
CA VAL A 221 -32.38 -16.87 -4.08
C VAL A 221 -32.10 -17.56 -2.75
N ALA A 222 -31.80 -18.86 -2.75
CA ALA A 222 -31.43 -19.58 -1.52
C ALA A 222 -30.10 -19.05 -0.92
N MET A 223 -29.13 -18.71 -1.76
CA MET A 223 -27.82 -18.19 -1.31
C MET A 223 -27.86 -16.78 -0.73
N LEU A 224 -28.88 -15.98 -1.05
CA LEU A 224 -29.05 -14.61 -0.56
C LEU A 224 -29.89 -14.52 0.72
N VAL A 225 -30.62 -15.60 1.05
CA VAL A 225 -31.55 -15.64 2.20
C VAL A 225 -30.99 -16.47 3.37
N THR A 226 -29.89 -17.20 3.17
CA THR A 226 -29.16 -17.90 4.25
C THR A 226 -27.93 -17.12 4.65
#